data_AF-F2TWJ7-F1
#
_entry.id   AF-F2TWJ7-F1
#
_cell.length_a   1.000
_cell.length_b   1.000
_cell.length_c   1.000
_cell.angle_alpha   90.00
_cell.angle_beta   90.00
_cell.angle_gamma   90.00
#
_symmetry.space_group_name_H-M   'P 1'
#
loop_
_entity.id
_entity.type
_entity.pdbx_description
1 polymer ?
#
loop_
_entity_poly.entity_id
_entity_poly.type
_entity_poly.pdbx_seq_one_letter_code
_entity_poly.pdbx_strand_id
1 'polypeptide(L)'
;MSKSATAAATTGRKDLSEKQVLARTRATSLEDVHHLNCWGSKITEATLLMKMPNVEVVTLSMNRLSSLRYFEGCKKLRELYLRKNQIKDLQELAYLKDLPELTVLWMSDNPVATADNYRATVIRNLQYLTKLDNQDVTEEERRAAEESGVLVSRDDLPAQQQSQADAQEEGGEAPVDAEKSIPRLSASRKLPTLSPQQQQQQQQQQQQQQQQRTHTSTSSLPATSDALKTRTAADPGQAALAAIKQLLPLLNTEQLKDVRSIAKKQILLAPP
;
A
#
# COMPACT_ATOMS: atom_id res chain seq x y z
N MET A 1 -0.28 13.74 32.23
CA MET A 1 -0.39 14.56 31.00
C MET A 1 0.57 14.01 29.97
N SER A 2 0.06 13.11 29.15
CA SER A 2 0.77 12.38 28.09
C SER A 2 0.77 13.23 26.81
N LYS A 3 1.95 13.54 26.28
CA LYS A 3 2.10 13.96 24.88
C LYS A 3 2.85 12.85 24.15
N SER A 4 2.10 11.91 23.59
CA SER A 4 2.56 10.98 22.58
C SER A 4 2.56 11.73 21.25
N ALA A 5 3.74 12.16 20.79
CA ALA A 5 3.91 12.66 19.44
C ALA A 5 4.24 11.46 18.54
N THR A 6 3.22 10.95 17.86
CA THR A 6 3.36 10.02 16.75
C THR A 6 4.07 10.73 15.60
N ALA A 7 5.39 10.61 15.53
CA ALA A 7 6.17 11.01 14.37
C ALA A 7 5.90 9.99 13.24
N ALA A 8 4.87 10.25 12.45
CA ALA A 8 4.67 9.57 11.18
C ALA A 8 5.91 9.79 10.31
N ALA A 9 6.56 8.70 9.92
CA ALA A 9 7.72 8.71 9.05
C ALA A 9 7.38 9.41 7.73
N THR A 10 7.72 10.69 7.63
CA THR A 10 7.71 11.46 6.38
C THR A 10 8.89 10.96 5.55
N THR A 11 8.75 9.76 4.99
CA THR A 11 9.71 9.22 4.05
C THR A 11 9.54 10.03 2.77
N GLY A 12 10.55 10.84 2.43
CA GLY A 12 10.49 11.90 1.42
C GLY A 12 9.70 11.53 0.16
N ARG A 13 8.51 12.14 0.05
CA ARG A 13 7.66 12.12 -1.15
C ARG A 13 8.45 12.76 -2.29
N LYS A 14 8.60 12.05 -3.40
CA LYS A 14 9.28 12.55 -4.59
C LYS A 14 8.39 12.31 -5.79
N ASP A 15 7.84 13.38 -6.29
CA ASP A 15 6.95 13.35 -7.44
C ASP A 15 7.78 13.43 -8.73
N LEU A 16 7.32 12.74 -9.77
CA LEU A 16 7.91 12.86 -11.10
C LEU A 16 7.63 14.26 -11.65
N SER A 17 8.67 15.09 -11.76
CA SER A 17 8.53 16.45 -12.27
C SER A 17 8.73 16.53 -13.78
N GLU A 18 8.06 17.50 -14.40
CA GLU A 18 8.16 17.74 -15.85
C GLU A 18 9.60 18.03 -16.29
N LYS A 19 10.33 18.84 -15.52
CA LYS A 19 11.76 19.07 -15.76
C LYS A 19 12.57 17.77 -15.80
N GLN A 20 12.27 16.80 -14.94
CA GLN A 20 12.96 15.51 -14.94
C GLN A 20 12.60 14.65 -16.15
N VAL A 21 11.34 14.72 -16.59
CA VAL A 21 10.89 14.01 -17.80
C VAL A 21 11.56 14.62 -19.03
N LEU A 22 11.38 15.92 -19.27
CA LEU A 22 11.92 16.61 -20.44
C LEU A 22 13.45 16.51 -20.50
N ALA A 23 14.15 16.60 -19.36
CA ALA A 23 15.61 16.43 -19.32
C ALA A 23 16.06 15.01 -19.72
N ARG A 24 15.26 13.98 -19.46
CA ARG A 24 15.60 12.59 -19.77
C ARG A 24 15.16 12.14 -21.15
N THR A 25 14.02 12.62 -21.60
CA THR A 25 13.42 12.26 -22.88
C THR A 25 13.92 13.15 -24.02
N ARG A 26 14.52 14.31 -23.69
CA ARG A 26 14.88 15.39 -24.63
C ARG A 26 13.69 15.88 -25.46
N ALA A 27 12.47 15.58 -25.02
CA ALA A 27 11.26 16.03 -25.66
C ALA A 27 11.03 17.51 -25.35
N THR A 28 10.39 18.20 -26.28
CA THR A 28 9.96 19.59 -26.12
C THR A 28 8.61 19.70 -25.43
N SER A 29 7.78 18.67 -25.56
CA SER A 29 6.47 18.55 -24.92
C SER A 29 6.28 17.16 -24.31
N LEU A 30 5.36 17.03 -23.36
CA LEU A 30 4.97 15.75 -22.75
C LEU A 30 4.25 14.82 -23.73
N GLU A 31 3.62 15.38 -24.76
CA GLU A 31 2.91 14.64 -25.80
C GLU A 31 3.86 13.90 -26.75
N ASP A 32 5.10 14.37 -26.89
CA ASP A 32 6.12 13.77 -27.76
C ASP A 32 6.92 12.66 -27.06
N VAL A 33 6.61 12.38 -25.79
CA VAL A 33 7.32 11.38 -25.01
C VAL A 33 6.80 9.99 -25.35
N HIS A 34 7.56 9.26 -26.17
CA HIS A 34 7.28 7.84 -26.44
C HIS A 34 7.98 6.90 -25.45
N HIS A 35 9.17 7.25 -24.98
CA HIS A 35 10.01 6.40 -24.14
C HIS A 35 10.44 7.16 -22.89
N LEU A 36 10.05 6.66 -21.71
CA LEU A 36 10.41 7.26 -20.44
C LEU A 36 11.21 6.27 -19.59
N ASN A 37 12.45 6.62 -19.25
CA ASN A 37 13.25 5.89 -18.28
C ASN A 37 13.49 6.73 -17.03
N CYS A 38 12.95 6.28 -15.90
CA CYS A 38 13.11 6.89 -14.59
C CYS A 38 13.50 5.84 -13.53
N TRP A 39 14.44 4.97 -13.89
CA TRP A 39 14.98 3.96 -12.96
C TRP A 39 15.60 4.59 -11.70
N GLY A 40 15.38 3.95 -10.54
CA GLY A 40 16.10 4.27 -9.30
C GLY A 40 15.87 5.68 -8.74
N SER A 41 14.82 6.37 -9.19
CA SER A 41 14.61 7.78 -8.90
C SER A 41 13.89 8.05 -7.57
N LYS A 42 13.53 7.00 -6.81
CA LYS A 42 12.74 7.05 -5.56
C LYS A 42 11.38 7.75 -5.73
N ILE A 43 10.80 7.67 -6.93
CA ILE A 43 9.53 8.32 -7.25
C ILE A 43 8.40 7.66 -6.47
N THR A 44 7.57 8.45 -5.80
CA THR A 44 6.38 8.01 -5.06
C THR A 44 5.10 8.25 -5.85
N GLU A 45 5.03 9.36 -6.57
CA GLU A 45 3.86 9.73 -7.38
C GLU A 45 4.29 10.07 -8.81
N ALA A 46 3.52 9.60 -9.79
CA ALA A 46 3.81 9.81 -11.20
C ALA A 46 2.62 10.42 -11.96
N THR A 47 1.88 11.33 -11.31
CA THR A 47 0.68 12.01 -11.87
C THR A 47 0.92 12.61 -13.25
N LEU A 48 2.14 13.04 -13.55
CA LEU A 48 2.50 13.59 -14.85
C LEU A 48 2.33 12.62 -16.03
N LEU A 49 2.38 11.30 -15.78
CA LEU A 49 2.11 10.27 -16.81
C LEU A 49 0.70 10.36 -17.39
N MET A 50 -0.26 10.86 -16.62
CA MET A 50 -1.62 11.07 -17.12
C MET A 50 -1.66 12.12 -18.23
N LYS A 51 -0.64 12.98 -18.34
CA LYS A 51 -0.48 13.99 -19.41
C LYS A 51 0.39 13.52 -20.58
N MET A 52 0.77 12.24 -20.62
CA MET A 52 1.61 11.65 -21.68
C MET A 52 0.84 10.57 -22.46
N PRO A 53 -0.13 10.94 -23.32
CA PRO A 53 -1.01 9.97 -23.99
C PRO A 53 -0.29 9.08 -25.02
N ASN A 54 0.85 9.54 -25.56
CA ASN A 54 1.61 8.84 -26.58
C ASN A 54 2.77 7.99 -26.04
N VAL A 55 2.89 7.83 -24.71
CA VAL A 55 3.96 7.04 -24.14
C VAL A 55 3.76 5.56 -24.44
N GLU A 56 4.79 4.92 -24.98
CA GLU A 56 4.80 3.52 -25.40
C GLU A 56 5.58 2.64 -24.42
N VAL A 57 6.72 3.13 -23.92
CA VAL A 57 7.62 2.38 -23.05
C VAL A 57 7.94 3.18 -21.80
N VAL A 58 7.59 2.62 -20.63
CA VAL A 58 7.85 3.26 -19.34
C VAL A 58 8.65 2.35 -18.42
N THR A 59 9.85 2.81 -18.04
CA THR A 59 10.71 2.16 -17.07
C THR A 59 10.72 2.94 -15.76
N LEU A 60 10.03 2.40 -14.76
CA LEU A 60 9.93 2.96 -13.40
C LEU A 60 10.38 1.95 -12.34
N SER A 61 11.30 1.07 -12.70
CA SER A 61 11.85 0.09 -11.77
C SER A 61 12.71 0.74 -10.67
N MET A 62 12.73 0.12 -9.49
CA MET A 62 13.42 0.61 -8.29
C MET A 62 12.93 1.99 -7.82
N ASN A 63 11.62 2.21 -7.87
CA ASN A 63 10.97 3.38 -7.31
C ASN A 63 10.11 2.99 -6.10
N ARG A 64 9.18 3.86 -5.71
CA ARG A 64 8.37 3.76 -4.51
C ARG A 64 6.87 3.92 -4.83
N LEU A 65 6.48 3.66 -6.08
CA LEU A 65 5.09 3.78 -6.53
C LEU A 65 4.21 2.78 -5.77
N SER A 66 3.09 3.26 -5.24
CA SER A 66 2.10 2.43 -4.55
C SER A 66 0.82 2.22 -5.35
N SER A 67 0.60 2.99 -6.41
CA SER A 67 -0.61 2.94 -7.24
C SER A 67 -0.28 2.90 -8.74
N LEU A 68 -1.15 2.25 -9.51
CA LEU A 68 -1.12 2.15 -10.96
C LEU A 68 -2.05 3.16 -11.66
N ARG A 69 -2.81 3.97 -10.90
CA ARG A 69 -3.71 5.01 -11.43
C ARG A 69 -3.04 5.96 -12.43
N TYR A 70 -1.74 6.20 -12.27
CA TYR A 70 -0.97 7.12 -13.10
C TYR A 70 -0.91 6.71 -14.59
N PHE A 71 -1.15 5.44 -14.89
CA PHE A 71 -1.07 4.88 -16.24
C PHE A 71 -2.42 4.84 -16.97
N GLU A 72 -3.54 5.16 -16.31
CA GLU A 72 -4.89 5.02 -16.85
C GLU A 72 -5.10 5.79 -18.19
N GLY A 73 -4.43 6.94 -18.32
CA GLY A 73 -4.47 7.80 -19.51
C GLY A 73 -3.49 7.41 -20.63
N CYS A 74 -2.57 6.47 -20.39
CA CYS A 74 -1.51 6.12 -21.33
C CYS A 74 -1.98 5.06 -22.35
N LYS A 75 -2.89 5.42 -23.27
CA LYS A 75 -3.56 4.46 -24.17
C LYS A 75 -2.63 3.73 -25.15
N LYS A 76 -1.48 4.32 -25.48
CA LYS A 76 -0.45 3.71 -26.34
C LYS A 76 0.63 2.95 -25.58
N LEU A 77 0.46 2.75 -24.27
CA LEU A 77 1.47 2.08 -23.45
C LEU A 77 1.55 0.61 -23.85
N ARG A 78 2.73 0.19 -24.30
CA ARG A 78 3.05 -1.18 -24.74
C ARG A 78 3.86 -1.93 -23.72
N GLU A 79 4.83 -1.26 -23.10
CA GLU A 79 5.78 -1.88 -22.16
C GLU A 79 5.85 -1.10 -20.85
N LEU A 80 5.61 -1.79 -19.74
CA LEU A 80 5.60 -1.21 -18.41
C LEU A 80 6.49 -1.98 -17.43
N TYR A 81 7.56 -1.34 -16.97
CA TYR A 81 8.54 -1.93 -16.06
C TYR A 81 8.47 -1.30 -14.67
N LEU A 82 7.88 -2.01 -13.71
CA LEU A 82 7.61 -1.59 -12.34
C LEU A 82 8.31 -2.44 -11.29
N ARG A 83 9.39 -3.14 -11.65
CA ARG A 83 10.13 -3.99 -10.72
C ARG A 83 10.56 -3.23 -9.46
N LYS A 84 10.43 -3.84 -8.28
CA LYS A 84 10.86 -3.27 -6.99
C LYS A 84 10.21 -1.92 -6.68
N ASN A 85 8.87 -1.89 -6.73
CA ASN A 85 8.03 -0.79 -6.27
C ASN A 85 7.23 -1.23 -5.02
N GLN A 86 6.20 -0.46 -4.63
CA GLN A 86 5.40 -0.69 -3.42
C GLN A 86 3.93 -0.97 -3.74
N ILE A 87 3.64 -1.59 -4.88
CA ILE A 87 2.27 -1.98 -5.26
C ILE A 87 1.87 -3.20 -4.43
N LYS A 88 0.82 -3.06 -3.62
CA LYS A 88 0.38 -4.09 -2.68
C LYS A 88 -0.86 -4.84 -3.14
N ASP A 89 -1.78 -4.13 -3.76
CA ASP A 89 -3.12 -4.64 -4.03
C ASP A 89 -3.28 -5.03 -5.50
N LEU A 90 -3.79 -6.24 -5.76
CA LEU A 90 -4.16 -6.70 -7.10
C LEU A 90 -5.26 -5.82 -7.72
N GLN A 91 -6.03 -5.11 -6.89
CA GLN A 91 -7.09 -4.21 -7.35
C GLN A 91 -6.57 -3.06 -8.22
N GLU A 92 -5.30 -2.67 -8.05
CA GLU A 92 -4.65 -1.64 -8.87
C GLU A 92 -4.56 -2.05 -10.36
N LEU A 93 -4.68 -3.34 -10.68
CA LEU A 93 -4.74 -3.82 -12.06
C LEU A 93 -5.95 -3.30 -12.82
N ALA A 94 -7.02 -2.88 -12.12
CA ALA A 94 -8.20 -2.25 -12.74
C ALA A 94 -7.83 -1.04 -13.60
N TYR A 95 -6.79 -0.29 -13.22
CA TYR A 95 -6.32 0.89 -13.95
C TYR A 95 -5.59 0.52 -15.25
N LEU A 96 -5.00 -0.68 -15.32
CA LEU A 96 -4.28 -1.17 -16.50
C LEU A 96 -5.17 -1.94 -17.46
N LYS A 97 -6.33 -2.43 -17.00
CA LYS A 97 -7.28 -3.22 -17.80
C LYS A 97 -7.74 -2.50 -19.07
N ASP A 98 -7.87 -1.18 -19.02
CA ASP A 98 -8.34 -0.34 -20.13
C ASP A 98 -7.19 0.18 -21.03
N LEU A 99 -6.04 -0.51 -21.01
CA LEU A 99 -4.88 -0.25 -21.87
C LEU A 99 -4.81 -1.31 -22.97
N PRO A 100 -5.28 -0.99 -24.19
CA PRO A 100 -5.45 -2.00 -25.26
C PRO A 100 -4.11 -2.49 -25.83
N GLU A 101 -3.04 -1.69 -25.74
CA GLU A 101 -1.74 -1.99 -26.35
C GLU A 101 -0.71 -2.58 -25.37
N LEU A 102 -1.07 -2.76 -24.09
CA LEU A 102 -0.14 -3.23 -23.07
C LEU A 102 0.17 -4.72 -23.27
N THR A 103 1.40 -4.99 -23.71
CA THR A 103 1.86 -6.34 -24.09
C THR A 103 2.93 -6.88 -23.16
N VAL A 104 3.71 -6.01 -22.51
CA VAL A 104 4.79 -6.38 -21.59
C VAL A 104 4.58 -5.68 -20.25
N LEU A 105 4.51 -6.47 -19.17
CA LEU A 105 4.39 -5.97 -17.80
C LEU A 105 5.42 -6.66 -16.90
N TRP A 106 6.12 -5.86 -16.10
CA TRP A 106 7.07 -6.38 -15.12
C TRP A 106 6.76 -5.79 -13.74
N MET A 107 6.23 -6.59 -12.82
CA MET A 107 5.94 -6.17 -11.44
C MET A 107 6.61 -7.03 -10.37
N SER A 108 7.61 -7.84 -10.76
CA SER A 108 8.48 -8.59 -9.84
C SER A 108 9.03 -7.70 -8.73
N ASP A 109 9.32 -8.30 -7.57
CA ASP A 109 9.80 -7.59 -6.38
C ASP A 109 8.82 -6.50 -5.86
N ASN A 110 7.53 -6.57 -6.21
CA ASN A 110 6.46 -5.82 -5.54
C ASN A 110 5.74 -6.70 -4.51
N PRO A 111 5.17 -6.13 -3.44
CA PRO A 111 4.34 -6.89 -2.51
C PRO A 111 3.17 -7.64 -3.16
N VAL A 112 2.61 -7.12 -4.26
CA VAL A 112 1.56 -7.81 -5.03
C VAL A 112 2.03 -9.13 -5.64
N ALA A 113 3.32 -9.28 -5.93
CA ALA A 113 3.88 -10.50 -6.53
C ALA A 113 3.94 -11.67 -5.53
N THR A 114 3.80 -11.41 -4.22
CA THR A 114 3.71 -12.47 -3.20
C THR A 114 2.27 -12.94 -2.95
N ALA A 115 1.28 -12.35 -3.62
CA ALA A 115 -0.12 -12.74 -3.47
C ALA A 115 -0.40 -14.08 -4.17
N ASP A 116 -1.26 -14.90 -3.54
CA ASP A 116 -1.78 -16.11 -4.16
C ASP A 116 -2.53 -15.76 -5.44
N ASN A 117 -2.38 -16.59 -6.47
CA ASN A 117 -2.98 -16.38 -7.80
C ASN A 117 -2.59 -15.04 -8.47
N TYR A 118 -1.48 -14.41 -8.09
CA TYR A 118 -0.99 -13.18 -8.72
C TYR A 118 -0.92 -13.30 -10.25
N ARG A 119 -0.18 -14.30 -10.75
CA ARG A 119 0.03 -14.50 -12.19
C ARG A 119 -1.28 -14.75 -12.93
N ALA A 120 -2.13 -15.63 -12.41
CA ALA A 120 -3.45 -15.93 -12.97
C ALA A 120 -4.35 -14.69 -12.98
N THR A 121 -4.37 -13.92 -11.89
CA THR A 121 -5.17 -12.68 -11.79
C THR A 121 -4.70 -11.63 -12.78
N VAL A 122 -3.39 -11.43 -12.93
CA VAL A 122 -2.85 -10.48 -13.92
C VAL A 122 -3.21 -10.89 -15.34
N ILE A 123 -3.01 -12.16 -15.71
CA ILE A 123 -3.32 -12.67 -17.06
C ILE A 123 -4.82 -12.57 -17.36
N ARG A 124 -5.69 -12.87 -16.37
CA ARG A 124 -7.14 -12.79 -16.53
C ARG A 124 -7.62 -11.35 -16.74
N ASN A 125 -7.03 -10.38 -16.05
CA ASN A 125 -7.42 -8.98 -16.18
C ASN A 125 -6.78 -8.29 -17.39
N LEU A 126 -5.58 -8.69 -17.80
CA LEU A 126 -4.84 -8.13 -18.92
C LEU A 126 -4.78 -9.12 -20.08
N GLN A 127 -5.87 -9.21 -20.84
CA GLN A 127 -6.01 -10.20 -21.92
C GLN A 127 -5.01 -10.01 -23.08
N TYR A 128 -4.50 -8.79 -23.30
CA TYR A 128 -3.53 -8.50 -24.36
C TYR A 128 -2.07 -8.72 -23.94
N LEU A 129 -1.84 -9.13 -22.70
CA LEU A 129 -0.49 -9.32 -22.18
C LEU A 129 0.17 -10.55 -22.81
N THR A 130 1.37 -10.33 -23.37
CA THR A 130 2.22 -11.37 -23.98
C THR A 130 3.37 -11.79 -23.06
N LYS A 131 3.87 -10.88 -22.22
CA LYS A 131 4.98 -11.14 -21.30
C LYS A 131 4.68 -10.56 -19.92
N LEU A 132 4.82 -11.39 -18.91
CA LEU A 132 4.70 -11.02 -17.51
C LEU A 132 5.95 -11.45 -16.75
N ASP A 133 6.60 -10.51 -16.08
CA ASP A 133 7.73 -10.80 -15.18
C ASP A 133 8.89 -11.56 -15.84
N ASN A 134 9.18 -11.19 -17.10
CA ASN A 134 10.18 -11.85 -17.95
C ASN A 134 9.85 -13.31 -18.30
N GLN A 135 8.57 -13.70 -18.21
CA GLN A 135 8.05 -14.96 -18.70
C GLN A 135 6.99 -14.70 -19.75
N ASP A 136 7.03 -15.44 -20.86
CA ASP A 136 5.99 -15.38 -21.87
C ASP A 136 4.68 -15.94 -21.27
N VAL A 137 3.56 -15.35 -21.63
CA VAL A 137 2.22 -15.81 -21.24
C VAL A 137 1.75 -16.80 -22.30
N THR A 138 1.57 -18.06 -21.93
CA THR A 138 1.05 -19.07 -22.85
C THR A 138 -0.47 -19.12 -22.83
N GLU A 139 -1.08 -19.73 -23.85
CA GLU A 139 -2.53 -19.84 -23.93
C GLU A 139 -3.09 -20.82 -22.89
N GLU A 140 -2.31 -21.82 -22.48
CA GLU A 140 -2.65 -22.71 -21.37
C GLU A 140 -2.77 -21.94 -20.05
N GLU A 141 -1.83 -21.04 -19.78
CA GLU A 141 -1.90 -20.17 -18.60
C GLU A 141 -3.09 -19.22 -18.67
N ARG A 142 -3.45 -18.73 -19.86
CA ARG A 142 -4.64 -17.91 -20.06
C ARG A 142 -5.93 -18.67 -19.75
N ARG A 143 -6.04 -19.91 -20.22
CA ARG A 143 -7.18 -20.78 -19.88
C ARG A 143 -7.24 -21.09 -18.39
N ALA A 144 -6.11 -21.44 -17.78
CA ALA A 144 -6.04 -21.68 -16.34
C ALA A 144 -6.38 -20.43 -15.53
N ALA A 145 -5.94 -19.25 -16.00
CA ALA A 145 -6.28 -17.96 -15.42
C ALA A 145 -7.77 -17.64 -15.55
N GLU A 146 -8.46 -18.15 -16.57
CA GLU A 146 -9.91 -17.97 -16.70
C GLU A 146 -10.70 -18.67 -15.59
N GLU A 147 -10.21 -19.84 -15.15
CA GLU A 147 -10.81 -20.65 -14.10
C GLU A 147 -10.37 -20.22 -12.69
N SER A 148 -9.09 -19.86 -12.53
CA SER A 148 -8.46 -19.60 -11.22
C SER A 148 -8.23 -18.12 -10.90
N GLY A 149 -8.26 -17.24 -11.90
CA GLY A 149 -7.96 -15.83 -11.73
C GLY A 149 -9.15 -15.06 -11.16
N VAL A 150 -8.84 -14.06 -10.32
CA VAL A 150 -9.85 -13.14 -9.80
C VAL A 150 -10.12 -12.05 -10.83
N LEU A 151 -11.38 -11.78 -11.15
CA LEU A 151 -11.72 -10.57 -11.93
C LEU A 151 -11.66 -9.37 -11.01
N VAL A 152 -10.83 -8.41 -11.37
CA VAL A 152 -10.73 -7.14 -10.68
C VAL A 152 -11.68 -6.16 -11.36
N SER A 153 -12.56 -5.55 -10.58
CA SER A 153 -13.47 -4.49 -11.03
C SER A 153 -13.10 -3.15 -10.39
N ARG A 154 -13.31 -2.06 -11.13
CA ARG A 154 -13.09 -0.70 -10.62
C ARG A 154 -14.00 -0.37 -9.44
N ASP A 155 -15.19 -0.99 -9.37
CA ASP A 155 -16.17 -0.78 -8.30
C ASP A 155 -15.71 -1.34 -6.93
N ASP A 156 -14.76 -2.28 -6.94
CA ASP A 156 -14.21 -2.91 -5.74
C ASP A 156 -12.98 -2.16 -5.19
N LEU A 157 -12.60 -1.03 -5.79
CA LEU A 157 -11.50 -0.19 -5.28
C LEU A 157 -11.97 0.60 -4.05
N PRO A 158 -11.21 0.59 -2.94
CA PRO A 158 -11.57 1.40 -1.79
C PRO A 158 -11.53 2.88 -2.15
N ALA A 159 -12.66 3.58 -1.98
CA ALA A 159 -12.89 4.99 -2.32
C ALA A 159 -11.97 6.02 -1.60
N GLN A 160 -10.92 5.57 -0.89
CA GLN A 160 -10.04 6.40 -0.07
C GLN A 160 -8.84 7.00 -0.83
N GLN A 161 -8.61 6.68 -2.10
CA GLN A 161 -7.50 7.26 -2.89
C GLN A 161 -7.91 8.34 -3.92
N GLN A 162 -9.21 8.55 -4.15
CA GLN A 162 -9.71 9.55 -5.12
C GLN A 162 -9.64 11.01 -4.62
N SER A 163 -9.54 11.25 -3.32
CA SER A 163 -9.85 12.56 -2.71
C SER A 163 -8.71 13.59 -2.64
N GLN A 164 -7.56 13.35 -3.28
CA GLN A 164 -6.42 14.30 -3.26
C GLN A 164 -6.05 14.91 -4.63
N ALA A 165 -6.70 14.53 -5.73
CA ALA A 165 -6.33 15.02 -7.07
C ALA A 165 -7.24 16.15 -7.62
N ASP A 166 -8.50 16.25 -7.20
CA ASP A 166 -9.49 17.18 -7.79
C ASP A 166 -9.53 18.60 -7.16
N ALA A 167 -8.64 18.93 -6.23
CA ALA A 167 -8.74 20.19 -5.46
C ALA A 167 -7.91 21.37 -6.02
N GLN A 168 -7.31 21.26 -7.21
CA GLN A 168 -6.45 22.30 -7.76
C GLN A 168 -6.65 22.53 -9.26
N GLU A 169 -7.87 22.86 -9.67
CA GLU A 169 -8.09 23.53 -10.97
C GLU A 169 -9.39 24.34 -10.96
N GLU A 170 -9.43 25.43 -10.18
CA GLU A 170 -10.26 26.59 -10.54
C GLU A 170 -9.52 27.87 -10.13
N GLY A 171 -8.88 28.47 -11.14
CA GLY A 171 -8.22 29.77 -11.05
C GLY A 171 -8.17 30.38 -12.45
N GLY A 172 -9.22 31.09 -12.83
CA GLY A 172 -9.29 31.88 -14.07
C GLY A 172 -10.49 32.83 -14.03
N GLU A 173 -10.22 34.13 -14.02
CA GLU A 173 -11.18 35.23 -13.87
C GLU A 173 -11.89 35.63 -15.18
N ALA A 174 -13.22 35.89 -15.07
CA ALA A 174 -14.03 36.99 -15.66
C ALA A 174 -14.39 37.01 -17.19
N PRO A 175 -15.42 37.79 -17.63
CA PRO A 175 -16.78 38.00 -17.10
C PRO A 175 -17.92 38.04 -18.18
N VAL A 176 -19.16 38.28 -17.71
CA VAL A 176 -20.40 38.84 -18.33
C VAL A 176 -21.34 38.03 -19.28
N ASP A 177 -22.62 38.08 -18.87
CA ASP A 177 -23.90 38.04 -19.62
C ASP A 177 -24.35 36.79 -20.39
N ALA A 178 -25.36 36.08 -19.85
CA ALA A 178 -26.69 35.94 -20.47
C ALA A 178 -27.56 34.90 -19.73
N GLU A 179 -28.74 35.34 -19.28
CA GLU A 179 -29.85 34.47 -18.88
C GLU A 179 -30.29 33.55 -20.03
N LYS A 180 -30.39 32.23 -19.76
CA LYS A 180 -31.61 31.43 -20.01
C LYS A 180 -31.46 29.99 -19.52
N SER A 181 -32.32 29.65 -18.56
CA SER A 181 -33.12 28.42 -18.42
C SER A 181 -32.50 27.06 -18.80
N ILE A 182 -32.46 26.11 -17.83
CA ILE A 182 -32.93 24.69 -17.86
C ILE A 182 -32.40 23.96 -16.57
N PRO A 183 -33.12 22.98 -15.97
CA PRO A 183 -33.30 22.88 -14.52
C PRO A 183 -32.25 22.06 -13.75
N ARG A 184 -32.02 22.46 -12.49
CA ARG A 184 -31.23 21.72 -11.49
C ARG A 184 -31.98 20.46 -11.03
N LEU A 185 -31.52 19.30 -11.47
CA LEU A 185 -31.74 18.03 -10.77
C LEU A 185 -30.86 18.00 -9.52
N SER A 186 -31.43 18.35 -8.38
CA SER A 186 -30.81 18.17 -7.07
C SER A 186 -30.83 16.69 -6.69
N ALA A 187 -29.78 15.95 -7.05
CA ALA A 187 -29.51 14.64 -6.46
C ALA A 187 -28.95 14.85 -5.03
N SER A 188 -29.85 14.98 -4.06
CA SER A 188 -29.54 14.90 -2.64
C SER A 188 -28.97 13.51 -2.32
N ARG A 189 -27.64 13.42 -2.22
CA ARG A 189 -26.93 12.25 -1.69
C ARG A 189 -27.21 12.19 -0.18
N LYS A 190 -28.24 11.43 0.22
CA LYS A 190 -28.54 11.14 1.64
C LYS A 190 -27.37 10.40 2.26
N LEU A 191 -26.67 11.05 3.20
CA LEU A 191 -25.88 10.38 4.24
C LEU A 191 -26.85 9.56 5.12
N PRO A 192 -26.50 8.33 5.56
CA PRO A 192 -27.33 7.61 6.53
C PRO A 192 -27.18 8.29 7.91
N THR A 193 -28.12 9.15 8.26
CA THR A 193 -28.28 9.66 9.63
C THR A 193 -28.99 8.60 10.47
N LEU A 194 -28.24 8.00 11.41
CA LEU A 194 -28.80 7.15 12.47
C LEU A 194 -29.90 7.92 13.21
N SER A 195 -31.07 7.30 13.39
CA SER A 195 -32.18 7.93 14.09
C SER A 195 -31.83 8.17 15.57
N PRO A 196 -32.30 9.26 16.20
CA PRO A 196 -31.99 9.59 17.59
C PRO A 196 -32.27 8.44 18.58
N GLN A 197 -33.26 7.61 18.26
CA GLN A 197 -33.64 6.43 19.03
C GLN A 197 -32.56 5.32 18.99
N GLN A 198 -31.91 5.10 17.85
CA GLN A 198 -30.84 4.11 17.72
C GLN A 198 -29.56 4.57 18.42
N GLN A 199 -29.29 5.88 18.41
CA GLN A 199 -28.13 6.46 19.10
C GLN A 199 -28.25 6.32 20.63
N GLN A 200 -29.45 6.49 21.18
CA GLN A 200 -29.71 6.33 22.61
C GLN A 200 -29.61 4.86 23.07
N GLN A 201 -30.05 3.91 22.23
CA GLN A 201 -29.95 2.48 22.54
C GLN A 201 -28.49 2.00 22.56
N GLN A 202 -27.64 2.53 21.67
CA GLN A 202 -26.21 2.19 21.64
C GLN A 202 -25.45 2.76 22.85
N GLN A 203 -25.84 3.93 23.34
CA GLN A 203 -25.28 4.50 24.58
C GLN A 203 -25.68 3.70 25.83
N GLN A 204 -26.91 3.19 25.92
CA GLN A 204 -27.34 2.33 27.03
C GLN A 204 -26.59 0.99 27.07
N GLN A 205 -26.30 0.38 25.91
CA GLN A 205 -25.50 -0.86 25.87
C GLN A 205 -24.06 -0.66 26.38
N GLN A 206 -23.43 0.48 26.08
CA GLN A 206 -22.08 0.77 26.58
C GLN A 206 -22.04 0.97 28.11
N GLN A 207 -23.08 1.56 28.71
CA GLN A 207 -23.15 1.72 30.16
C GLN A 207 -23.35 0.39 30.90
N GLN A 208 -24.12 -0.54 30.35
CA GLN A 208 -24.31 -1.86 30.98
C GLN A 208 -23.02 -2.70 30.99
N GLN A 209 -22.19 -2.60 29.94
CA GLN A 209 -20.90 -3.31 29.89
C GLN A 209 -19.87 -2.76 30.90
N GLN A 210 -19.92 -1.47 31.21
CA GLN A 210 -19.05 -0.88 32.24
C GLN A 210 -19.46 -1.28 33.64
N GLN A 211 -20.76 -1.46 33.90
CA GLN A 211 -21.23 -1.94 35.19
C GLN A 211 -20.78 -3.39 35.40
N GLN A 212 -20.90 -4.29 34.42
CA GLN A 212 -20.43 -5.68 34.57
C GLN A 212 -18.94 -5.85 34.87
N ARG A 213 -18.11 -4.83 34.55
CA ARG A 213 -16.68 -4.82 34.90
C ARG A 213 -16.39 -4.43 36.35
N THR A 214 -17.36 -3.89 37.10
CA THR A 214 -17.14 -3.47 38.50
C THR A 214 -17.50 -4.54 39.54
N HIS A 215 -17.99 -5.72 39.14
CA HIS A 215 -18.45 -6.77 40.07
C HIS A 215 -17.52 -8.00 40.18
N THR A 216 -16.50 -8.14 39.34
CA THR A 216 -15.65 -9.36 39.29
C THR A 216 -14.26 -9.18 39.91
N SER A 217 -14.07 -8.22 40.82
CA SER A 217 -12.77 -8.00 41.46
C SER A 217 -12.88 -7.63 42.93
N THR A 218 -13.41 -8.53 43.77
CA THR A 218 -13.20 -8.50 45.22
C THR A 218 -13.21 -9.92 45.83
N SER A 219 -12.03 -10.47 46.09
CA SER A 219 -11.73 -11.62 46.99
C SER A 219 -10.20 -11.65 47.14
N SER A 220 -9.60 -10.88 48.05
CA SER A 220 -9.36 -11.11 49.49
C SER A 220 -7.97 -11.70 49.81
N LEU A 221 -7.02 -10.80 50.16
CA LEU A 221 -6.07 -10.76 51.31
C LEU A 221 -5.17 -11.99 51.69
N PRO A 222 -4.11 -11.84 52.53
CA PRO A 222 -3.60 -10.65 53.24
C PRO A 222 -2.07 -10.39 53.12
N ALA A 223 -1.67 -9.27 53.71
CA ALA A 223 -0.32 -8.77 53.90
C ALA A 223 0.50 -9.53 54.95
N THR A 224 1.82 -9.59 54.75
CA THR A 224 2.81 -9.45 55.81
C THR A 224 3.95 -8.54 55.34
N SER A 225 4.28 -7.59 56.20
CA SER A 225 5.43 -6.70 56.16
C SER A 225 6.64 -7.48 56.68
N ASP A 226 7.77 -7.50 55.97
CA ASP A 226 9.08 -7.27 56.60
C ASP A 226 10.26 -7.15 55.62
N ALA A 227 11.26 -6.41 56.08
CA ALA A 227 12.67 -6.34 55.66
C ALA A 227 13.01 -5.74 54.28
N LEU A 228 13.45 -4.48 54.21
CA LEU A 228 14.85 -4.02 54.29
C LEU A 228 15.82 -4.58 53.22
N LYS A 229 16.45 -3.64 52.51
CA LYS A 229 17.81 -3.69 51.92
C LYS A 229 18.02 -4.67 50.76
N THR A 230 18.15 -4.14 49.55
CA THR A 230 19.47 -3.90 48.92
C THR A 230 19.30 -3.31 47.52
N ARG A 231 20.03 -2.22 47.29
CA ARG A 231 20.39 -1.74 45.95
C ARG A 231 21.31 -2.78 45.32
N THR A 232 20.94 -3.31 44.16
CA THR A 232 21.93 -3.77 43.17
C THR A 232 21.34 -3.65 41.78
N ALA A 233 22.02 -2.90 40.93
CA ALA A 233 21.69 -2.73 39.52
C ALA A 233 21.67 -4.11 38.84
N ALA A 234 20.51 -4.52 38.37
CA ALA A 234 20.37 -5.73 37.56
C ALA A 234 20.86 -5.43 36.14
N ASP A 235 21.97 -6.07 35.80
CA ASP A 235 22.64 -6.04 34.51
C ASP A 235 21.67 -6.43 33.35
N PRO A 236 21.56 -5.63 32.28
CA PRO A 236 20.69 -5.94 31.13
C PRO A 236 20.99 -7.30 30.48
N GLY A 237 22.17 -7.89 30.71
CA GLY A 237 22.51 -9.23 30.24
C GLY A 237 21.70 -10.37 30.88
N GLN A 238 21.32 -10.27 32.17
CA GLN A 238 20.55 -11.33 32.83
C GLN A 238 19.07 -11.34 32.41
N ALA A 239 18.50 -10.16 32.13
CA ALA A 239 17.12 -10.05 31.64
C ALA A 239 16.97 -10.67 30.23
N ALA A 240 17.97 -10.47 29.37
CA ALA A 240 18.00 -11.10 28.05
C ALA A 240 18.12 -12.64 28.14
N LEU A 241 18.96 -13.16 29.05
CA LEU A 241 19.12 -14.60 29.23
C LEU A 241 17.84 -15.27 29.77
N ALA A 242 17.11 -14.58 30.65
CA ALA A 242 15.81 -15.04 31.14
C ALA A 242 14.74 -15.07 30.03
N ALA A 243 14.72 -14.06 29.16
CA ALA A 243 13.80 -14.01 28.00
C ALA A 243 14.10 -15.11 26.97
N ILE A 244 15.39 -15.38 26.69
CA ILE A 244 15.81 -16.45 25.77
C ILE A 244 15.41 -17.83 26.31
N LYS A 245 15.56 -18.08 27.62
CA LYS A 245 15.14 -19.33 28.26
C LYS A 245 13.63 -19.59 28.15
N GLN A 246 12.80 -18.54 28.16
CA GLN A 246 11.34 -18.69 28.03
C GLN A 246 10.88 -18.93 26.57
N LEU A 247 11.62 -18.43 25.59
CA LEU A 247 11.27 -18.57 24.17
C LEU A 247 11.77 -19.87 23.53
N LEU A 248 12.82 -20.48 24.09
CA LEU A 248 13.47 -21.70 23.58
C LEU A 248 12.53 -22.92 23.35
N PRO A 249 11.50 -23.17 24.19
CA PRO A 249 10.55 -24.28 23.98
C PRO A 249 9.55 -24.06 22.83
N LEU A 250 9.45 -22.84 22.29
CA LEU A 250 8.48 -22.46 21.25
C LEU A 250 9.06 -22.51 19.83
N LEU A 251 10.33 -22.92 19.65
CA LEU A 251 10.99 -22.98 18.35
C LEU A 251 11.01 -24.40 17.76
N ASN A 252 10.62 -24.51 16.50
CA ASN A 252 10.67 -25.75 15.72
C ASN A 252 12.13 -26.16 15.41
N THR A 253 12.34 -27.44 15.09
CA THR A 253 13.68 -28.06 14.89
C THR A 253 14.55 -27.37 13.82
N GLU A 254 13.95 -26.79 12.78
CA GLU A 254 14.68 -26.03 11.74
C GLU A 254 15.09 -24.64 12.24
N GLN A 255 14.24 -23.94 13.00
CA GLN A 255 14.56 -22.63 13.57
C GLN A 255 15.66 -22.72 14.65
N LEU A 256 15.74 -23.85 15.36
CA LEU A 256 16.80 -24.11 16.33
C LEU A 256 18.19 -24.26 15.67
N LYS A 257 18.26 -24.78 14.43
CA LYS A 257 19.51 -24.88 13.66
C LYS A 257 20.02 -23.52 13.24
N ASP A 258 19.12 -22.63 12.81
CA ASP A 258 19.48 -21.26 12.41
C ASP A 258 19.96 -20.43 13.59
N VAL A 259 19.29 -20.52 14.75
CA VAL A 259 19.74 -19.86 15.98
C VAL A 259 21.11 -20.38 16.41
N ARG A 260 21.38 -21.68 16.29
CA ARG A 260 22.69 -22.27 16.64
C ARG A 260 23.79 -21.87 15.65
N SER A 261 23.45 -21.71 14.37
CA SER A 261 24.35 -21.22 13.32
C SER A 261 24.72 -19.75 13.56
N ILE A 262 23.74 -18.91 13.88
CA ILE A 262 23.94 -17.49 14.20
C ILE A 262 24.75 -17.31 15.49
N ALA A 263 24.43 -18.08 16.54
CA ALA A 263 25.20 -18.03 17.80
C ALA A 263 26.67 -18.44 17.63
N LYS A 264 26.95 -19.48 16.81
CA LYS A 264 28.33 -19.86 16.45
C LYS A 264 29.06 -18.76 15.68
N LYS A 265 28.36 -18.04 14.81
CA LYS A 265 28.93 -16.94 14.01
C LYS A 265 29.23 -15.72 14.89
N GLN A 266 28.40 -15.44 15.88
CA GLN A 266 28.58 -14.31 16.81
C GLN A 266 29.74 -14.54 17.80
N ILE A 267 29.96 -15.79 18.25
CA ILE A 267 31.07 -16.13 19.17
C ILE A 267 32.45 -16.01 18.48
N LEU A 268 32.52 -16.12 17.15
CA LEU A 268 33.77 -16.00 16.39
C LEU A 268 34.21 -14.53 16.13
N LEU A 269 33.39 -13.55 16.50
CA LEU A 269 33.65 -12.12 16.26
C LEU A 269 33.96 -11.30 17.52
N ALA A 270 34.01 -11.93 18.70
CA ALA A 270 34.44 -11.24 19.92
C ALA A 270 35.98 -11.31 20.04
N PRO A 271 36.69 -10.17 20.11
CA PRO A 271 38.14 -10.18 20.35
C PRO A 271 38.45 -10.67 21.79
N PRO A 272 39.67 -11.17 22.03
CA PRO A 272 40.07 -11.72 23.33
C PRO A 272 40.06 -10.69 24.47
#